data_AF-A0A7K3NHU6-F1
#
_entry.id   AF-A0A7K3NHU6-F1
#
_cell.length_a   1.000
_cell.length_b   1.000
_cell.length_c   1.000
_cell.angle_alpha   90.00
_cell.angle_beta   90.00
_cell.angle_gamma   90.00
#
_symmetry.space_group_name_H-M   'P 1'
#
loop_
_entity.id
_entity.type
_entity.pdbx_description
1 polymer ?
#
loop_
_entity_poly.entity_id
_entity_poly.type
_entity_poly.pdbx_seq_one_letter_code
_entity_poly.pdbx_strand_id
1 'polypeptide(L)'
;MSENSAFTCRLCGHCCQGEGGIVLAEADIVRLCDHLRLSREELLARAVTTVCGKHRIKSRPDGYCLFFQEGTGCGVHPARPDICRAWPFFRGNLIDAISWEMAQDFCPGIAPDVPHAEFARQGLAYLREQGICRCSGPCDPAAAGSEGKCADKRREADTPEALVMNDTDADAMAKPAGTAPHAA
;
A
#
# COMPACT_ATOMS: atom_id res chain seq x y z
N MET A 1 33.83 0.10 -9.88
CA MET A 1 32.93 0.03 -8.71
C MET A 1 31.81 -0.89 -9.12
N SER A 2 31.70 -2.05 -8.48
CA SER A 2 30.69 -3.05 -8.81
C SER A 2 29.33 -2.51 -8.37
N GLU A 3 28.45 -2.19 -9.32
CA GLU A 3 27.07 -1.78 -9.06
C GLU A 3 26.27 -3.00 -8.58
N ASN A 4 26.36 -3.31 -7.29
CA ASN A 4 25.52 -4.35 -6.70
C ASN A 4 24.14 -3.76 -6.40
N SER A 5 23.07 -4.46 -6.81
CA SER A 5 21.70 -4.05 -6.50
C SER A 5 21.47 -4.16 -4.98
N ALA A 6 20.96 -3.09 -4.37
CA ALA A 6 20.64 -3.06 -2.95
C ALA A 6 19.42 -3.93 -2.61
N PHE A 7 18.58 -4.26 -3.59
CA PHE A 7 17.40 -5.08 -3.39
C PHE A 7 16.98 -5.84 -4.64
N THR A 8 16.68 -7.13 -4.46
CA THR A 8 16.02 -7.97 -5.47
C THR A 8 14.95 -8.82 -4.78
N CYS A 9 13.68 -8.61 -5.14
CA CYS A 9 12.58 -9.40 -4.59
C CYS A 9 12.77 -10.90 -4.91
N ARG A 10 12.76 -11.76 -3.87
CA ARG A 10 12.88 -13.22 -4.00
C ARG A 10 11.54 -13.96 -4.00
N LEU A 11 10.41 -13.24 -4.10
CA LEU A 11 9.06 -13.79 -3.99
C LEU A 11 8.82 -14.62 -2.70
N CYS A 12 9.59 -14.33 -1.63
CA CYS A 12 9.59 -15.10 -0.38
C CYS A 12 8.27 -15.07 0.42
N GLY A 13 7.38 -14.12 0.15
CA GLY A 13 6.09 -14.02 0.84
C GLY A 13 6.11 -13.31 2.20
N HIS A 14 7.28 -12.97 2.75
CA HIS A 14 7.36 -12.33 4.08
C HIS A 14 6.56 -11.02 4.13
N CYS A 15 6.68 -10.15 3.11
CA CYS A 15 5.89 -8.92 3.03
C CYS A 15 4.39 -9.12 2.74
N CYS A 16 3.97 -10.34 2.41
CA CYS A 16 2.57 -10.70 2.25
C CYS A 16 1.95 -11.21 3.56
N GLN A 17 2.75 -11.51 4.58
CA GLN A 17 2.27 -11.93 5.90
C GLN A 17 1.90 -10.69 6.73
N GLY A 18 0.71 -10.70 7.31
CA GLY A 18 0.22 -9.64 8.18
C GLY A 18 -1.30 -9.43 8.12
N GLU A 19 -1.82 -8.89 9.20
CA GLU A 19 -3.22 -8.50 9.34
C GLU A 19 -3.39 -6.99 9.10
N GLY A 20 -4.55 -6.58 8.59
CA GLY A 20 -4.87 -5.16 8.33
C GLY A 20 -4.86 -4.74 6.86
N GLY A 21 -4.36 -5.60 5.97
CA GLY A 21 -4.47 -5.45 4.52
C GLY A 21 -3.64 -4.30 3.92
N ILE A 22 -3.41 -4.36 2.61
CA ILE A 22 -2.69 -3.32 1.87
C ILE A 22 -3.68 -2.26 1.40
N VAL A 23 -3.50 -1.01 1.83
CA VAL A 23 -4.33 0.12 1.38
C VAL A 23 -4.06 0.39 -0.11
N LEU A 24 -5.13 0.57 -0.87
CA LEU A 24 -5.10 0.80 -2.31
C LEU A 24 -5.45 2.26 -2.63
N ALA A 25 -4.65 2.89 -3.48
CA ALA A 25 -5.04 4.07 -4.22
C ALA A 25 -5.83 3.66 -5.48
N GLU A 26 -6.51 4.62 -6.11
CA GLU A 26 -7.27 4.35 -7.35
C GLU A 26 -6.38 3.78 -8.47
N ALA A 27 -5.16 4.28 -8.59
CA ALA A 27 -4.19 3.75 -9.55
C ALA A 27 -3.78 2.30 -9.26
N ASP A 28 -3.84 1.84 -7.99
CA ASP A 28 -3.61 0.44 -7.65
C ASP A 28 -4.77 -0.44 -8.14
N ILE A 29 -6.00 0.03 -7.96
CA ILE A 29 -7.22 -0.68 -8.38
C ILE A 29 -7.20 -0.88 -9.88
N VAL A 30 -6.93 0.17 -10.66
CA VAL A 30 -6.82 0.07 -12.13
C VAL A 30 -5.76 -0.96 -12.54
N ARG A 31 -4.55 -0.89 -11.97
CA ARG A 31 -3.48 -1.86 -12.27
C ARG A 31 -3.87 -3.29 -11.95
N LEU A 32 -4.53 -3.52 -10.81
CA LEU A 32 -4.99 -4.84 -10.41
C LEU A 32 -6.10 -5.36 -11.34
N CYS A 33 -7.06 -4.51 -11.72
CA CYS A 33 -8.11 -4.84 -12.69
C CYS A 33 -7.51 -5.26 -14.03
N ASP A 34 -6.60 -4.46 -14.59
CA ASP A 34 -5.96 -4.75 -15.88
C ASP A 34 -5.20 -6.07 -15.86
N HIS A 35 -4.46 -6.32 -14.78
CA HIS A 35 -3.65 -7.52 -14.62
C HIS A 35 -4.49 -8.79 -14.42
N LEU A 36 -5.51 -8.70 -13.56
CA LEU A 36 -6.40 -9.83 -13.25
C LEU A 36 -7.52 -10.02 -14.28
N ARG A 37 -7.66 -9.08 -15.22
CA ARG A 37 -8.76 -9.02 -16.20
C ARG A 37 -10.13 -9.04 -15.53
N LEU A 38 -10.27 -8.23 -14.48
CA LEU A 38 -11.50 -8.07 -13.72
C LEU A 38 -12.03 -6.65 -13.91
N SER A 39 -13.35 -6.53 -13.94
CA SER A 39 -14.00 -5.23 -13.71
C SER A 39 -13.67 -4.71 -12.30
N ARG A 40 -13.87 -3.41 -12.11
CA ARG A 40 -13.69 -2.77 -10.80
C ARG A 40 -14.62 -3.40 -9.76
N GLU A 41 -15.87 -3.62 -10.14
CA GLU A 41 -16.91 -4.18 -9.28
C GLU A 41 -16.52 -5.60 -8.82
N GLU A 42 -16.02 -6.43 -9.73
CA GLU A 42 -15.54 -7.77 -9.42
C GLU A 42 -14.32 -7.75 -8.50
N LEU A 43 -13.34 -6.87 -8.77
CA LEU A 43 -12.15 -6.75 -7.94
C LEU A 43 -12.54 -6.32 -6.52
N LEU A 44 -13.39 -5.30 -6.40
CA LEU A 44 -13.83 -4.78 -5.11
C LEU A 44 -14.60 -5.84 -4.31
N ALA A 45 -15.55 -6.53 -4.94
CA ALA A 45 -16.32 -7.58 -4.28
C ALA A 45 -15.45 -8.75 -3.81
N ARG A 46 -14.54 -9.22 -4.67
CA ARG A 46 -13.74 -10.43 -4.41
C ARG A 46 -12.59 -10.17 -3.46
N ALA A 47 -11.80 -9.13 -3.73
CA ALA A 47 -10.47 -8.98 -3.14
C ALA A 47 -10.27 -7.81 -2.18
N VAL A 48 -11.23 -6.88 -2.11
CA VAL A 48 -11.06 -5.63 -1.35
C VAL A 48 -12.08 -5.54 -0.21
N THR A 49 -11.66 -4.97 0.90
CA THR A 49 -12.53 -4.51 1.98
C THR A 49 -12.37 -3.00 2.16
N THR A 50 -13.43 -2.31 2.56
CA THR A 50 -13.40 -0.87 2.82
C THR A 50 -13.46 -0.63 4.32
N VAL A 51 -12.42 0.00 4.86
CA VAL A 51 -12.32 0.33 6.29
C VAL A 51 -12.05 1.82 6.42
N CYS A 52 -12.93 2.54 7.08
CA CYS A 52 -12.86 4.01 7.23
C CYS A 52 -12.67 4.73 5.88
N GLY A 53 -13.48 4.36 4.88
CA GLY A 53 -13.43 4.95 3.53
C GLY A 53 -12.22 4.54 2.68
N LYS A 54 -11.30 3.71 3.20
CA LYS A 54 -10.10 3.27 2.47
C LYS A 54 -10.23 1.83 1.99
N HIS A 55 -9.98 1.61 0.71
CA HIS A 55 -9.91 0.28 0.12
C HIS A 55 -8.62 -0.44 0.57
N ARG A 56 -8.77 -1.69 0.99
CA ARG A 56 -7.68 -2.56 1.46
C ARG A 56 -7.80 -3.94 0.83
N ILE A 57 -6.69 -4.53 0.40
CA ILE A 57 -6.69 -5.95 0.02
C ILE A 57 -7.03 -6.79 1.26
N LYS A 58 -7.95 -7.75 1.11
CA LYS A 58 -8.31 -8.69 2.18
C LYS A 58 -7.10 -9.55 2.57
N SER A 59 -7.00 -9.87 3.85
CA SER A 59 -6.15 -10.97 4.33
C SER A 59 -6.98 -12.25 4.40
N ARG A 60 -6.34 -13.38 4.16
CA ARG A 60 -6.90 -14.71 4.40
C ARG A 60 -6.85 -15.06 5.89
N PRO A 61 -7.59 -16.10 6.33
CA PRO A 61 -7.57 -16.55 7.73
C PRO A 61 -6.20 -17.05 8.22
N ASP A 62 -5.30 -17.42 7.31
CA ASP A 62 -3.92 -17.84 7.61
C ASP A 62 -2.97 -16.64 7.86
N GLY A 63 -3.49 -15.41 7.82
CA GLY A 63 -2.72 -14.19 8.04
C GLY A 63 -1.94 -13.70 6.82
N TYR A 64 -2.17 -14.25 5.63
CA TYR A 64 -1.54 -13.79 4.39
C TYR A 64 -2.45 -12.91 3.54
N CYS A 65 -1.86 -12.04 2.74
CA CYS A 65 -2.54 -11.31 1.67
C CYS A 65 -3.31 -12.28 0.77
N LEU A 66 -4.52 -11.90 0.34
CA LEU A 66 -5.37 -12.74 -0.51
C LEU A 66 -4.66 -13.24 -1.78
N PHE A 67 -3.77 -12.44 -2.35
CA PHE A 67 -3.03 -12.77 -3.57
C PHE A 67 -1.73 -13.56 -3.35
N PHE A 68 -1.37 -13.90 -2.11
CA PHE A 68 -0.20 -14.76 -1.86
C PHE A 68 -0.50 -16.21 -2.28
N GLN A 69 0.45 -16.88 -2.90
CA GLN A 69 0.34 -18.27 -3.32
C GLN A 69 1.50 -19.06 -2.71
N GLU A 70 1.19 -20.03 -1.85
CA GLU A 70 2.19 -20.88 -1.20
C GLU A 70 3.10 -21.55 -2.25
N GLY A 71 4.40 -21.56 -2.00
CA GLY A 71 5.41 -22.07 -2.94
C GLY A 71 5.66 -21.25 -4.21
N THR A 72 4.84 -20.22 -4.51
CA THR A 72 5.00 -19.37 -5.71
C THR A 72 5.32 -17.91 -5.36
N GLY A 73 4.78 -17.39 -4.27
CA GLY A 73 4.96 -16.00 -3.83
C GLY A 73 3.76 -15.11 -4.15
N CYS A 74 4.02 -13.85 -4.50
CA CYS A 74 2.95 -12.88 -4.79
C CYS A 74 2.32 -13.14 -6.17
N GLY A 75 1.07 -13.58 -6.21
CA GLY A 75 0.34 -13.88 -7.46
C GLY A 75 0.01 -12.67 -8.32
N VAL A 76 0.10 -11.45 -7.77
CA VAL A 76 -0.06 -10.18 -8.49
C VAL A 76 1.25 -9.40 -8.57
N HIS A 77 2.40 -10.09 -8.53
CA HIS A 77 3.70 -9.43 -8.51
C HIS A 77 3.86 -8.35 -9.62
N PRO A 78 3.48 -8.57 -10.88
CA PRO A 78 3.59 -7.53 -11.92
C PRO A 78 2.72 -6.28 -11.68
N ALA A 79 1.61 -6.43 -10.95
CA ALA A 79 0.63 -5.39 -10.67
C ALA A 79 0.57 -4.99 -9.19
N ARG A 80 1.67 -5.18 -8.46
CA ARG A 80 1.77 -4.87 -7.03
C ARG A 80 1.27 -3.46 -6.73
N PRO A 81 0.47 -3.25 -5.68
CA PRO A 81 0.14 -1.90 -5.22
C PRO A 81 1.37 -1.05 -4.89
N ASP A 82 1.21 0.27 -4.87
CA ASP A 82 2.25 1.25 -4.55
C ASP A 82 2.98 0.92 -3.24
N ILE A 83 2.24 0.56 -2.19
CA ILE A 83 2.81 0.14 -0.89
C ILE A 83 3.68 -1.10 -1.05
N CYS A 84 3.24 -2.10 -1.82
CA CYS A 84 4.00 -3.33 -2.06
C CYS A 84 5.23 -3.11 -2.96
N ARG A 85 5.19 -2.14 -3.88
CA ARG A 85 6.35 -1.73 -4.67
C ARG A 85 7.36 -0.95 -3.84
N ALA A 86 6.88 -0.12 -2.93
CA ALA A 86 7.75 0.67 -2.06
C ALA A 86 8.52 -0.15 -1.03
N TRP A 87 8.11 -1.39 -0.73
CA TRP A 87 8.94 -2.29 0.08
C TRP A 87 10.21 -2.72 -0.69
N PRO A 88 11.41 -2.65 -0.11
CA PRO A 88 11.77 -2.34 1.28
C PRO A 88 12.17 -0.87 1.52
N PHE A 89 11.99 0.01 0.55
CA PHE A 89 12.39 1.42 0.57
C PHE A 89 11.41 2.33 1.32
N PHE A 90 10.79 1.84 2.39
CA PHE A 90 9.98 2.71 3.25
C PHE A 90 10.86 3.79 3.88
N ARG A 91 10.27 4.97 4.15
CA ARG A 91 11.00 6.14 4.66
C ARG A 91 11.86 5.80 5.87
N GLY A 92 11.37 4.99 6.81
CA GLY A 92 12.14 4.53 7.97
C GLY A 92 13.45 3.87 7.56
N ASN A 93 13.37 2.85 6.71
CA ASN A 93 14.53 2.13 6.20
C ASN A 93 15.49 3.02 5.39
N LEU A 94 15.01 4.10 4.77
CA LEU A 94 15.86 5.02 4.00
C LEU A 94 16.64 6.01 4.88
N ILE A 95 16.11 6.40 6.04
CA ILE A 95 16.71 7.44 6.89
C ILE A 95 17.33 6.91 8.17
N ASP A 96 17.01 5.68 8.57
CA ASP A 96 17.46 5.05 9.80
C ASP A 96 18.09 3.69 9.50
N ALA A 97 19.37 3.54 9.85
CA ALA A 97 20.14 2.33 9.61
C ALA A 97 19.62 1.15 10.43
N ILE A 98 19.13 1.39 11.66
CA ILE A 98 18.59 0.33 12.51
C ILE A 98 17.30 -0.24 11.90
N SER A 99 16.40 0.62 11.42
CA SER A 99 15.19 0.19 10.68
C SER A 99 15.53 -0.61 9.43
N TRP A 100 16.60 -0.23 8.72
CA TRP A 100 17.08 -0.97 7.56
C TRP A 100 17.66 -2.34 7.91
N GLU A 101 18.46 -2.45 8.98
CA GLU A 101 19.00 -3.72 9.48
C GLU A 101 17.86 -4.68 9.87
N MET A 102 16.84 -4.19 10.60
CA MET A 102 15.65 -4.99 10.90
C MET A 102 14.91 -5.44 9.63
N ALA A 103 14.89 -4.61 8.59
CA ALA A 103 14.30 -4.99 7.31
C ALA A 103 15.14 -6.05 6.59
N GLN A 104 16.47 -6.07 6.76
CA GLN A 104 17.35 -7.13 6.22
C GLN A 104 17.07 -8.46 6.89
N ASP A 105 16.92 -8.48 8.23
CA ASP A 105 16.53 -9.68 8.97
C ASP A 105 15.19 -10.22 8.49
N PHE A 106 14.26 -9.33 8.16
CA PHE A 106 12.94 -9.72 7.68
C PHE A 106 12.92 -10.11 6.20
N CYS A 107 13.68 -9.49 5.31
CA CYS A 107 13.56 -9.68 3.87
C CYS A 107 14.88 -10.17 3.24
N PRO A 108 14.95 -11.44 2.79
CA PRO A 108 16.18 -11.99 2.21
C PRO A 108 16.55 -11.34 0.87
N GLY A 109 15.67 -10.52 0.29
CA GLY A 109 15.94 -9.79 -0.94
C GLY A 109 16.82 -8.55 -0.77
N ILE A 110 17.00 -8.06 0.46
CA ILE A 110 17.86 -6.92 0.74
C ILE A 110 19.32 -7.39 0.77
N ALA A 111 20.19 -6.69 0.05
CA ALA A 111 21.60 -7.04 0.01
C ALA A 111 22.26 -6.76 1.38
N PRO A 112 22.93 -7.75 2.01
CA PRO A 112 23.53 -7.59 3.33
C PRO A 112 24.86 -6.81 3.30
N ASP A 113 25.52 -6.77 2.15
CA ASP A 113 26.86 -6.21 1.93
C ASP A 113 26.83 -4.78 1.37
N VAL A 114 25.64 -4.27 1.03
CA VAL A 114 25.47 -2.92 0.51
C VAL A 114 25.38 -1.93 1.68
N PRO A 115 26.20 -0.86 1.72
CA PRO A 115 26.10 0.15 2.77
C PRO A 115 24.72 0.83 2.78
N HIS A 116 24.22 1.19 3.98
CA HIS A 116 22.91 1.85 4.15
C HIS A 116 22.73 3.07 3.24
N ALA A 117 23.76 3.91 3.11
CA ALA A 117 23.74 5.09 2.24
C ALA A 117 23.49 4.74 0.76
N GLU A 118 24.03 3.62 0.30
CA GLU A 118 23.84 3.13 -1.07
C GLU A 118 22.45 2.50 -1.24
N PHE A 119 21.97 1.74 -0.25
CA PHE A 119 20.58 1.28 -0.19
C PHE A 119 19.60 2.47 -0.28
N ALA A 120 19.84 3.52 0.49
CA ALA A 120 19.01 4.72 0.49
C ALA A 120 19.03 5.45 -0.86
N ARG A 121 20.22 5.58 -1.47
CA ARG A 121 20.39 6.18 -2.80
C ARG A 121 19.60 5.43 -3.87
N GLN A 122 19.76 4.10 -3.95
CA GLN A 122 19.06 3.26 -4.91
C GLN A 122 17.54 3.26 -4.66
N GLY A 123 17.12 3.17 -3.39
CA GLY A 123 15.72 3.21 -3.01
C GLY A 123 15.02 4.51 -3.40
N LEU A 124 15.66 5.66 -3.13
CA LEU A 124 15.14 6.96 -3.55
C LEU A 124 15.04 7.09 -5.07
N ALA A 125 16.03 6.58 -5.81
CA ALA A 125 15.99 6.55 -7.27
C ALA A 125 14.82 5.69 -7.79
N TYR A 126 14.67 4.48 -7.25
CA TYR A 126 13.57 3.57 -7.58
C TYR A 126 12.19 4.20 -7.31
N LEU A 127 11.99 4.78 -6.11
CA LEU A 127 10.71 5.40 -5.76
C LEU A 127 10.35 6.58 -6.68
N ARG A 128 11.36 7.34 -7.15
CA ARG A 128 11.15 8.42 -8.13
C ARG A 128 10.76 7.88 -9.49
N GLU A 129 11.47 6.88 -9.98
CA GLU A 129 11.20 6.23 -11.28
C GLU A 129 9.79 5.63 -11.33
N GLN A 130 9.38 4.98 -10.23
CA GLN A 130 8.04 4.41 -10.10
C GLN A 130 6.95 5.45 -9.79
N GLY A 131 7.33 6.72 -9.58
CA GLY A 131 6.42 7.79 -9.20
C GLY A 131 5.75 7.57 -7.83
N ILE A 132 6.37 6.83 -6.90
CA ILE A 132 5.82 6.49 -5.58
C ILE A 132 6.24 7.50 -4.50
N CYS A 133 7.14 8.44 -4.82
CA CYS A 133 7.54 9.50 -3.91
C CYS A 133 6.34 10.34 -3.43
N ARG A 134 5.89 10.07 -2.21
CA ARG A 134 4.96 10.93 -1.49
C ARG A 134 5.78 11.99 -0.77
N CYS A 135 5.77 13.21 -1.27
CA CYS A 135 6.31 14.34 -0.52
C CYS A 135 5.45 14.54 0.74
N SER A 136 5.98 14.14 1.90
CA SER A 136 5.36 14.35 3.22
C SER A 136 5.88 15.65 3.86
N GLY A 137 5.83 16.77 3.12
CA GLY A 137 6.29 18.09 3.56
C GLY A 137 6.18 19.14 2.45
N PRO A 138 6.27 20.45 2.77
CA PRO A 138 6.16 21.51 1.76
C PRO A 138 7.21 21.28 0.66
N CYS A 139 6.76 21.46 -0.58
CA CYS A 139 7.56 21.20 -1.77
C CYS A 139 8.90 21.92 -1.69
N ASP A 140 9.96 21.20 -2.04
CA ASP A 140 11.26 21.76 -2.35
C ASP A 140 11.05 22.78 -3.50
N PRO A 141 11.36 24.08 -3.33
CA PRO A 141 11.09 25.10 -4.35
C PRO A 141 11.84 24.84 -5.66
N ALA A 142 12.86 23.96 -5.65
CA ALA A 142 13.56 23.51 -6.84
C ALA A 142 12.78 22.49 -7.70
N ALA A 143 11.72 21.87 -7.16
CA ALA A 143 10.86 20.91 -7.86
C ALA A 143 9.53 21.53 -8.34
N ALA A 144 9.29 22.80 -8.04
CA ALA A 144 8.16 23.54 -8.59
C ALA A 144 8.48 23.90 -10.05
N GLY A 145 7.86 23.18 -10.99
CA GLY A 145 7.64 23.73 -12.33
C GLY A 145 6.95 25.11 -12.21
N SER A 146 7.06 25.92 -13.25
CA SER A 146 6.68 27.35 -13.30
C SER A 146 5.22 27.70 -12.93
N GLU A 147 4.43 26.74 -12.48
CA GLU A 147 3.15 26.92 -11.83
C GLU A 147 3.13 25.93 -10.66
N GLY A 148 3.12 26.44 -9.42
CA GLY A 148 3.31 25.66 -8.18
C GLY A 148 2.22 24.64 -7.85
N LYS A 149 1.88 23.73 -8.78
CA LYS A 149 1.03 22.55 -8.56
C LYS A 149 1.92 21.30 -8.56
N CYS A 150 1.95 20.59 -7.43
CA CYS A 150 2.49 19.23 -7.40
C CYS A 150 1.69 18.39 -8.41
N ALA A 151 2.37 17.80 -9.39
CA ALA A 151 1.75 17.02 -10.48
C ALA A 151 1.07 15.71 -9.99
N ASP A 152 1.04 15.46 -8.68
CA ASP A 152 0.45 14.26 -8.11
C ASP A 152 -1.08 14.36 -8.00
N LYS A 153 -1.77 13.91 -9.06
CA LYS A 153 -3.23 13.74 -9.12
C LYS A 153 -3.80 12.81 -8.03
N ARG A 154 -2.96 12.02 -7.33
CA ARG A 154 -3.43 11.16 -6.22
C ARG A 154 -3.88 11.96 -5.01
N ARG A 155 -3.45 13.22 -4.89
CA ARG A 155 -3.82 14.12 -3.77
C ARG A 155 -5.19 14.79 -3.97
N GLU A 156 -5.72 14.80 -5.19
CA GLU A 156 -7.08 15.30 -5.49
C GLU A 156 -8.17 14.41 -4.87
N ALA A 157 -7.87 13.15 -4.54
CA ALA A 157 -8.79 12.26 -3.82
C ALA A 157 -8.74 12.41 -2.28
N ASP A 158 -7.72 13.07 -1.73
CA ASP A 158 -7.53 13.30 -0.29
C ASP A 158 -8.01 14.70 0.15
N THR A 159 -8.81 15.40 -0.67
CA THR A 159 -9.33 16.73 -0.31
C THR A 159 -10.28 16.67 0.89
N PRO A 160 -10.26 17.68 1.79
CA PRO A 160 -11.10 17.70 2.99
C PRO A 160 -12.59 17.52 2.69
N GLU A 161 -13.08 17.99 1.55
CA GLU A 161 -14.48 17.81 1.12
C GLU A 161 -14.88 16.33 0.94
N ALA A 162 -13.95 15.42 0.62
CA ALA A 162 -14.21 13.99 0.54
C ALA A 162 -14.29 13.29 1.92
N LEU A 163 -13.97 14.01 3.00
CA LEU A 163 -13.99 13.53 4.39
C LEU A 163 -15.10 14.16 5.23
N VAL A 164 -15.88 15.11 4.69
CA VAL A 164 -17.03 15.69 5.41
C VAL A 164 -18.24 14.76 5.20
N MET A 165 -18.63 14.04 6.24
CA MET A 165 -19.94 13.38 6.30
C MET A 165 -21.01 14.46 6.35
N ASN A 166 -21.96 14.47 5.42
CA ASN A 166 -23.12 15.35 5.49
C ASN A 166 -24.10 14.83 6.55
N ASP A 167 -24.67 15.74 7.34
CA ASP A 167 -25.56 15.47 8.50
C ASP A 167 -26.90 14.78 8.14
N THR A 168 -27.09 14.31 6.91
CA THR A 168 -28.37 13.74 6.45
C THR A 168 -28.47 12.23 6.63
N ASP A 169 -27.38 11.53 7.00
CA ASP A 169 -27.38 10.07 7.20
C ASP A 169 -27.45 9.64 8.68
N ALA A 170 -27.50 10.59 9.63
CA ALA A 170 -27.51 10.31 11.07
C ALA A 170 -28.85 9.77 11.61
N ASP A 171 -29.95 9.88 10.85
CA ASP A 171 -31.31 9.52 11.33
C ASP A 171 -31.78 8.10 10.95
N ALA A 172 -30.93 7.27 10.34
CA ALA A 172 -31.32 5.92 9.90
C ALA A 172 -31.07 4.77 10.91
N MET A 173 -30.57 5.03 12.12
CA MET A 173 -30.15 3.97 13.07
C MET A 173 -30.77 4.04 14.47
N ALA A 174 -32.08 4.31 14.57
CA ALA A 174 -32.80 4.16 15.84
C ALA A 174 -34.16 3.45 15.69
N LYS A 175 -34.17 2.12 15.76
CA LYS A 175 -35.29 1.34 16.34
C LYS A 175 -34.78 0.04 17.01
N PRO A 176 -35.07 -0.20 18.30
CA PRO A 176 -34.73 -1.46 18.96
C PRO A 176 -35.76 -2.56 18.70
N ALA A 177 -35.27 -3.81 18.69
CA ALA A 177 -36.02 -5.04 18.51
C ALA A 177 -36.94 -5.35 19.70
N GLY A 178 -38.15 -5.81 19.41
CA GLY A 178 -39.14 -6.26 20.40
C GLY A 178 -38.85 -7.67 20.92
N THR A 179 -38.99 -7.86 22.22
CA THR A 179 -38.90 -9.15 22.92
C THR A 179 -40.30 -9.76 23.03
N ALA A 180 -40.47 -11.00 22.59
CA ALA A 180 -41.67 -11.81 22.84
C ALA A 180 -41.48 -12.70 24.10
N PRO A 181 -42.53 -12.97 24.90
CA PRO A 181 -42.41 -13.75 26.12
C PRO A 181 -42.60 -15.25 25.87
N HIS A 182 -41.84 -16.09 26.58
CA HIS A 182 -42.10 -17.53 26.69
C HIS A 182 -42.84 -17.79 28.00
N ALA A 183 -44.07 -18.29 27.89
CA ALA A 183 -44.83 -18.90 28.98
C ALA A 183 -44.81 -20.41 28.81
N ALA A 184 -44.47 -21.13 29.88
CA ALA A 184 -45.00 -22.42 30.35
C ALA A 184 -44.15 -22.91 31.52
#